data_AF-A0A9W4SIB3-F1
#
_entry.id   AF-A0A9W4SIB3-F1
#
_cell.length_a   1.000
_cell.length_b   1.000
_cell.length_c   1.000
_cell.angle_alpha   90.00
_cell.angle_beta   90.00
_cell.angle_gamma   90.00
#
_symmetry.space_group_name_H-M   'P 1'
#
loop_
_entity.id
_entity.type
_entity.pdbx_description
1 polymer ?
#
loop_
_entity_poly.entity_id
_entity_poly.type
_entity_poly.pdbx_seq_one_letter_code
_entity_poly.pdbx_strand_id
1 'polypeptide(L)'
;MTCKTYKSFNPCFVFILSYLLFRVESFTPVGRFAQSSVLVENKLYFFGGFNGESCSNEVFYLDVSQKFDSEFPLWTDLTLNSGIGFKSCWSTTVLTNNDNNPTIYLIGGLMLNQKNEEAFTSLVYSFNPKSGQWNMPIIKGNMLESHRNFEAIADDSGNIYCFGGILANLIGNIKFYDNMIILNTRDLTWTYSSVVNAPPNRDIYTATLLLDGRIVYIGGREMTNNELDVDINQINIYDTKLNVWSTINIAVALAILLM
;
A
#
# COMPACT_ATOMS: atom_id res chain seq x y z
N MET A 1 -8.76 15.77 -76.61
CA MET A 1 -8.54 15.99 -75.16
C MET A 1 -8.46 14.63 -74.49
N THR A 2 -7.28 14.24 -74.02
CA THR A 2 -7.01 12.95 -73.37
C THR A 2 -7.37 13.03 -71.89
N CYS A 3 -8.43 12.34 -71.48
CA CYS A 3 -8.75 12.12 -70.07
C CYS A 3 -8.02 10.84 -69.60
N LYS A 4 -7.03 10.97 -68.73
CA LYS A 4 -6.44 9.84 -68.00
C LYS A 4 -7.18 9.69 -66.67
N THR A 5 -7.97 8.63 -66.52
CA THR A 5 -8.55 8.23 -65.24
C THR A 5 -7.72 7.09 -64.65
N TYR A 6 -7.05 7.36 -63.53
CA TYR A 6 -6.48 6.32 -62.69
C TYR A 6 -7.53 5.91 -61.66
N LYS A 7 -8.04 4.68 -61.76
CA LYS A 7 -8.76 4.01 -60.68
C LYS A 7 -8.21 2.61 -60.53
N SER A 8 -7.29 2.45 -59.61
CA SER A 8 -7.09 1.17 -58.93
C SER A 8 -6.91 1.44 -57.45
N PHE A 9 -8.03 1.79 -56.80
CA PHE A 9 -8.13 1.66 -55.35
C PHE A 9 -8.26 0.16 -55.10
N ASN A 10 -7.19 -0.48 -54.60
CA ASN A 10 -7.17 -1.92 -54.38
C ASN A 10 -7.81 -2.21 -53.01
N PRO A 11 -9.05 -2.73 -52.95
CA PRO A 11 -9.72 -2.99 -51.68
C PRO A 11 -8.99 -4.03 -50.84
N CYS A 12 -8.17 -4.90 -51.44
CA CYS A 12 -7.36 -5.87 -50.70
C CYS A 12 -6.36 -5.20 -49.76
N PHE A 13 -5.86 -4.00 -50.08
CA PHE A 13 -4.92 -3.28 -49.22
C PHE A 13 -5.59 -2.74 -47.94
N VAL A 14 -6.86 -2.31 -48.04
CA VAL A 14 -7.65 -1.86 -46.88
C VAL A 14 -8.03 -3.05 -45.99
N PHE A 15 -8.40 -4.19 -46.58
CA PHE A 15 -8.66 -5.41 -45.83
C PHE A 15 -7.41 -5.90 -45.09
N ILE A 16 -6.23 -5.95 -45.74
CA ILE A 16 -4.97 -6.34 -45.08
C ILE A 16 -4.61 -5.38 -43.95
N LEU A 17 -4.82 -4.06 -44.10
CA LEU A 17 -4.57 -3.08 -43.04
C LEU A 17 -5.52 -3.27 -41.84
N SER A 18 -6.78 -3.68 -42.07
CA SER A 18 -7.73 -3.99 -41.00
C SER A 18 -7.40 -5.28 -40.23
N TYR A 19 -6.74 -6.25 -40.87
CA TYR A 19 -6.20 -7.45 -40.20
C TYR A 19 -4.88 -7.18 -39.45
N LEU A 20 -4.21 -6.05 -39.70
CA LEU A 20 -3.02 -5.58 -38.98
C LEU A 20 -3.38 -4.67 -37.78
N LEU A 21 -4.65 -4.31 -37.61
CA LEU A 21 -5.14 -3.68 -36.39
C LEU A 21 -5.25 -4.76 -35.31
N PHE A 22 -4.10 -5.12 -34.73
CA PHE A 22 -4.12 -5.80 -33.44
C PHE A 22 -4.78 -4.85 -32.44
N ARG A 23 -5.90 -5.27 -31.88
CA ARG A 23 -6.49 -4.62 -30.73
C ARG A 23 -5.46 -4.75 -29.61
N VAL A 24 -4.69 -3.69 -29.35
CA VAL A 24 -3.87 -3.61 -28.14
C VAL A 24 -4.86 -3.42 -27.01
N GLU A 25 -5.28 -4.53 -26.39
CA GLU A 25 -6.06 -4.45 -25.16
C GLU A 25 -5.13 -3.92 -24.07
N SER A 26 -5.27 -2.64 -23.77
CA SER A 26 -4.65 -2.05 -22.58
C SER A 26 -5.40 -2.57 -21.37
N PHE A 27 -4.66 -3.15 -20.42
CA PHE A 27 -5.25 -3.55 -19.14
C PHE A 27 -5.92 -2.33 -18.49
N THR A 28 -7.11 -2.52 -17.94
CA THR A 28 -7.81 -1.51 -17.14
C THR A 28 -8.25 -2.19 -15.85
N PRO A 29 -7.69 -1.79 -14.69
CA PRO A 29 -8.05 -2.40 -13.43
C PRO A 29 -9.51 -2.13 -13.09
N VAL A 30 -10.20 -3.16 -12.60
CA VAL A 30 -11.57 -3.02 -12.07
C VAL A 30 -11.56 -2.07 -10.87
N GLY A 31 -12.63 -1.27 -10.73
CA GLY A 31 -12.85 -0.41 -9.57
C GLY A 31 -12.77 -1.19 -8.25
N ARG A 32 -12.05 -0.64 -7.27
CA ARG A 32 -11.73 -1.32 -6.01
C ARG A 32 -11.49 -0.31 -4.89
N PHE A 33 -11.49 -0.81 -3.66
CA PHE A 33 -11.00 -0.08 -2.49
C PHE A 33 -10.07 -0.98 -1.65
N ALA A 34 -9.42 -0.41 -0.64
CA ALA A 34 -8.48 -1.14 0.24
C ALA A 34 -7.32 -1.85 -0.49
N GLN A 35 -6.96 -1.36 -1.68
CA GLN A 35 -5.68 -1.68 -2.32
C GLN A 35 -4.54 -0.91 -1.64
N SER A 36 -3.36 -1.50 -1.64
CA SER A 36 -2.14 -0.78 -1.26
C SER A 36 -1.48 -0.18 -2.49
N SER A 37 -0.75 0.92 -2.32
CA SER A 37 0.02 1.54 -3.39
C SER A 37 1.33 2.12 -2.88
N VAL A 38 2.36 2.09 -3.72
CA VAL A 38 3.66 2.68 -3.39
C VAL A 38 4.35 3.17 -4.67
N LEU A 39 4.98 4.34 -4.59
CA LEU A 39 5.78 4.89 -5.68
C LEU A 39 7.21 4.35 -5.58
N VAL A 40 7.71 3.75 -6.66
CA VAL A 40 9.11 3.36 -6.80
C VAL A 40 9.67 4.02 -8.04
N GLU A 41 10.64 4.91 -7.84
CA GLU A 41 11.15 5.79 -8.91
C GLU A 41 9.97 6.52 -9.60
N ASN A 42 9.69 6.18 -10.86
CA ASN A 42 8.61 6.76 -11.65
C ASN A 42 7.40 5.83 -11.82
N LYS A 43 7.32 4.72 -11.09
CA LYS A 43 6.25 3.74 -11.22
C LYS A 43 5.41 3.71 -9.95
N LEU A 44 4.14 4.07 -10.07
CA LEU A 44 3.17 3.94 -8.99
C LEU A 44 2.57 2.54 -9.05
N TYR A 45 3.02 1.66 -8.15
CA TYR A 45 2.55 0.29 -8.05
C TYR A 45 1.27 0.19 -7.22
N PHE A 46 0.44 -0.79 -7.55
CA PHE A 46 -0.80 -1.15 -6.85
C PHE A 46 -0.83 -2.64 -6.57
N PHE A 47 -1.34 -3.00 -5.39
CA PHE A 47 -1.36 -4.37 -4.89
C PHE A 47 -2.74 -4.72 -4.33
N GLY A 48 -3.34 -5.78 -4.89
CA GLY A 48 -4.59 -6.35 -4.40
C GLY A 48 -5.77 -5.38 -4.40
N GLY A 49 -6.48 -5.31 -3.26
CA GLY A 49 -7.71 -4.55 -3.07
C GLY A 49 -8.97 -5.38 -3.21
N PHE A 50 -10.10 -4.82 -2.81
CA PHE A 50 -11.42 -5.45 -2.85
C PHE A 50 -12.30 -4.81 -3.92
N ASN A 51 -12.80 -5.63 -4.84
CA ASN A 51 -13.54 -5.17 -6.02
C ASN A 51 -15.09 -5.19 -5.84
N GLY A 52 -15.57 -5.44 -4.62
CA GLY A 52 -17.00 -5.64 -4.33
C GLY A 52 -17.38 -7.10 -4.10
N GLU A 53 -16.59 -8.05 -4.62
CA GLU A 53 -16.86 -9.49 -4.50
C GLU A 53 -15.78 -10.22 -3.71
N SER A 54 -14.51 -9.98 -4.03
CA SER A 54 -13.39 -10.61 -3.35
C SER A 54 -12.15 -9.74 -3.36
N CYS A 55 -11.20 -10.09 -2.50
CA CYS A 55 -9.87 -9.49 -2.56
C CYS A 55 -9.14 -9.97 -3.81
N SER A 56 -8.30 -9.13 -4.36
CA SER A 56 -7.55 -9.40 -5.58
C SER A 56 -6.11 -9.81 -5.25
N ASN A 57 -5.49 -10.55 -6.17
CA ASN A 57 -4.06 -10.83 -6.15
C ASN A 57 -3.31 -10.04 -7.24
N GLU A 58 -3.99 -9.11 -7.90
CA GLU A 58 -3.42 -8.33 -8.99
C GLU A 58 -2.27 -7.44 -8.52
N VAL A 59 -1.30 -7.30 -9.41
CA VAL A 59 -0.18 -6.36 -9.27
C VAL A 59 -0.05 -5.63 -10.58
N PHE A 60 -0.13 -4.31 -10.54
CA PHE A 60 -0.04 -3.47 -11.73
C PHE A 60 0.58 -2.12 -11.36
N TYR A 61 1.01 -1.36 -12.36
CA TYR A 61 1.54 -0.01 -12.12
C TYR A 61 1.17 0.97 -13.21
N LEU A 62 1.28 2.25 -12.86
CA LEU A 62 1.27 3.38 -13.80
C LEU A 62 2.66 4.01 -13.84
N ASP A 63 3.22 4.18 -15.04
CA ASP A 63 4.45 4.95 -15.22
C ASP A 63 4.11 6.45 -15.28
N VAL A 64 4.50 7.18 -14.24
CA VAL A 64 4.23 8.61 -14.08
C VAL A 64 5.37 9.49 -14.62
N SER A 65 6.38 8.91 -15.26
CA SER A 65 7.44 9.70 -15.94
C SER A 65 6.94 10.41 -17.19
N GLN A 66 5.86 9.91 -17.79
CA GLN A 66 5.27 10.45 -19.01
C GLN A 66 3.90 11.06 -18.71
N LYS A 67 3.49 12.04 -19.52
CA LYS A 67 2.11 12.54 -19.47
C LYS A 67 1.18 11.42 -19.92
N PHE A 68 0.11 11.20 -19.17
CA PHE A 68 -0.94 10.23 -19.49
C PHE A 68 -2.31 10.91 -19.47
N ASP A 69 -3.26 10.33 -20.19
CA ASP A 69 -4.66 10.71 -20.12
C ASP A 69 -5.27 10.16 -18.83
N SER A 70 -5.87 11.02 -18.00
CA SER A 70 -6.51 10.59 -16.75
C SER A 70 -7.79 9.78 -16.98
N GLU A 71 -8.45 9.92 -18.14
CA GLU A 71 -9.60 9.09 -18.51
C GLU A 71 -9.17 7.70 -18.96
N PHE A 72 -7.99 7.59 -19.59
CA PHE A 72 -7.45 6.34 -20.11
C PHE A 72 -5.97 6.14 -19.72
N PRO A 73 -5.66 5.92 -18.43
CA PRO A 73 -4.27 5.72 -18.02
C PRO A 73 -3.71 4.43 -18.61
N LEU A 74 -2.43 4.46 -19.02
CA LEU A 74 -1.72 3.32 -19.60
C LEU A 74 -1.20 2.40 -18.50
N TRP A 75 -2.08 1.58 -17.95
CA TRP A 75 -1.72 0.61 -16.92
C TRP A 75 -0.88 -0.54 -17.48
N THR A 76 0.13 -0.94 -16.72
CA THR A 76 0.89 -2.17 -16.99
C THR A 76 0.48 -3.25 -15.99
N ASP A 77 -0.14 -4.32 -16.49
CA ASP A 77 -0.46 -5.49 -15.67
C ASP A 77 0.76 -6.39 -15.50
N LEU A 78 1.07 -6.72 -14.25
CA LEU A 78 2.12 -7.65 -13.87
C LEU A 78 1.56 -8.95 -13.31
N THR A 79 0.24 -9.09 -13.17
CA THR A 79 -0.42 -10.16 -12.41
C THR A 79 -0.01 -11.56 -12.88
N LEU A 80 0.16 -11.77 -14.19
CA LEU A 80 0.57 -13.07 -14.73
C LEU A 80 1.96 -13.53 -14.24
N ASN A 81 2.90 -12.61 -14.07
CA ASN A 81 4.30 -12.93 -13.78
C ASN A 81 4.73 -12.57 -12.34
N SER A 82 4.00 -11.66 -11.70
CA SER A 82 4.34 -11.04 -10.42
C SER A 82 3.11 -10.82 -9.53
N GLY A 83 1.99 -11.48 -9.82
CA GLY A 83 0.81 -11.48 -8.97
C GLY A 83 1.14 -11.93 -7.55
N ILE A 84 0.35 -11.46 -6.59
CA ILE A 84 0.46 -11.91 -5.20
C ILE A 84 0.07 -13.40 -5.18
N GLY A 85 0.79 -14.22 -4.40
CA GLY A 85 0.49 -15.66 -4.27
C GLY A 85 -0.86 -15.97 -3.61
N PHE A 86 -1.56 -14.95 -3.12
CA PHE A 86 -2.83 -14.98 -2.41
C PHE A 86 -3.63 -13.71 -2.73
N LYS A 87 -4.92 -13.72 -2.41
CA LYS A 87 -5.78 -12.53 -2.52
C LYS A 87 -5.58 -11.63 -1.31
N SER A 88 -5.30 -10.35 -1.52
CA SER A 88 -4.93 -9.37 -0.48
C SER A 88 -5.75 -8.09 -0.57
N CYS A 89 -6.09 -7.51 0.58
CA CYS A 89 -6.88 -6.29 0.73
C CYS A 89 -6.71 -5.77 2.17
N TRP A 90 -6.85 -4.45 2.39
CA TRP A 90 -6.57 -3.77 3.67
C TRP A 90 -5.14 -3.96 4.20
N SER A 91 -4.22 -4.36 3.33
CA SER A 91 -2.79 -4.36 3.58
C SER A 91 -2.23 -2.96 3.35
N THR A 92 -1.06 -2.70 3.91
CA THR A 92 -0.29 -1.47 3.66
C THR A 92 1.01 -1.83 2.94
N THR A 93 1.53 -0.91 2.12
CA THR A 93 2.78 -1.09 1.40
C THR A 93 3.76 0.01 1.70
N VAL A 94 5.01 -0.35 1.94
CA VAL A 94 6.08 0.60 2.19
C VAL A 94 7.33 0.25 1.38
N LEU A 95 8.02 1.27 0.87
CA LEU A 95 9.28 1.12 0.17
C LEU A 95 10.44 1.31 1.15
N THR A 96 11.39 0.39 1.15
CA THR A 96 12.73 0.64 1.70
C THR A 96 13.78 0.53 0.60
N ASN A 97 14.92 1.17 0.79
CA ASN A 97 16.01 1.14 -0.17
C ASN A 97 17.35 0.90 0.54
N ASN A 98 17.45 -0.25 1.21
CA ASN A 98 18.68 -0.66 1.86
C ASN A 98 19.73 -0.94 0.77
N ASP A 99 20.88 -0.27 0.85
CA ASP A 99 22.05 -0.50 0.00
C ASP A 99 21.73 -0.42 -1.51
N ASN A 100 20.90 0.56 -1.91
CA ASN A 100 20.43 0.77 -3.29
C ASN A 100 19.62 -0.41 -3.88
N ASN A 101 19.02 -1.22 -3.01
CA ASN A 101 18.10 -2.28 -3.38
C ASN A 101 16.65 -1.92 -2.96
N PRO A 102 15.85 -1.30 -3.86
CA PRO A 102 14.47 -0.98 -3.54
C PRO A 102 13.70 -2.28 -3.28
N THR A 103 13.03 -2.33 -2.14
CA THR A 103 12.22 -3.48 -1.71
C THR A 103 10.89 -2.95 -1.21
N ILE A 104 9.80 -3.41 -1.81
CA ILE A 104 8.45 -3.10 -1.36
C ILE A 104 8.07 -4.14 -0.31
N TYR A 105 7.64 -3.71 0.86
CA TYR A 105 7.05 -4.59 1.87
C TYR A 105 5.54 -4.45 1.84
N LEU A 106 4.83 -5.56 1.67
CA LEU A 106 3.38 -5.68 1.85
C LEU A 106 3.14 -6.25 3.25
N ILE A 107 2.47 -5.48 4.11
CA ILE A 107 2.33 -5.79 5.54
C ILE A 107 0.85 -5.82 5.92
N GLY A 108 0.48 -6.88 6.65
CA GLY A 108 -0.87 -7.05 7.20
C GLY A 108 -1.93 -7.27 6.12
N GLY A 109 -3.16 -6.85 6.46
CA GLY A 109 -4.32 -7.02 5.60
C GLY A 109 -4.99 -8.39 5.73
N LEU A 110 -6.12 -8.54 5.05
CA LEU A 110 -6.81 -9.81 4.92
C LEU A 110 -6.14 -10.63 3.81
N MET A 111 -5.80 -11.87 4.14
CA MET A 111 -5.20 -12.84 3.22
C MET A 111 -6.18 -13.96 2.97
N LEU A 112 -6.60 -14.10 1.71
CA LEU A 112 -7.52 -15.14 1.28
C LEU A 112 -6.87 -16.08 0.27
N ASN A 113 -7.22 -17.36 0.35
CA ASN A 113 -6.91 -18.31 -0.71
C ASN A 113 -7.81 -18.07 -1.94
N GLN A 114 -7.61 -18.85 -3.00
CA GLN A 114 -8.38 -18.70 -4.23
C GLN A 114 -9.90 -18.92 -4.05
N LYS A 115 -10.29 -19.70 -3.03
CA LYS A 115 -11.68 -19.98 -2.64
C LYS A 115 -12.29 -18.92 -1.70
N ASN A 116 -11.58 -17.81 -1.44
CA ASN A 116 -11.97 -16.74 -0.52
C ASN A 116 -12.03 -17.16 0.96
N GLU A 117 -11.25 -18.17 1.37
CA GLU A 117 -11.11 -18.57 2.77
C GLU A 117 -9.87 -17.92 3.38
N GLU A 118 -9.91 -17.59 4.68
CA GLU A 118 -8.74 -17.08 5.41
C GLU A 118 -7.55 -18.02 5.29
N ALA A 119 -6.40 -17.47 4.88
CA ALA A 119 -5.20 -18.23 4.57
C ALA A 119 -3.94 -17.56 5.10
N PHE A 120 -4.05 -16.84 6.22
CA PHE A 120 -2.92 -16.13 6.82
C PHE A 120 -1.73 -17.06 7.07
N THR A 121 -0.56 -16.69 6.54
CA THR A 121 0.68 -17.45 6.69
C THR A 121 1.85 -16.59 7.18
N SER A 122 1.95 -15.35 6.72
CA SER A 122 2.90 -14.36 7.22
C SER A 122 2.25 -12.98 7.28
N LEU A 123 2.72 -12.17 8.22
CA LEU A 123 2.36 -10.76 8.29
C LEU A 123 3.06 -9.93 7.21
N VAL A 124 4.26 -10.34 6.80
CA VAL A 124 5.14 -9.57 5.94
C VAL A 124 5.51 -10.38 4.71
N TYR A 125 5.32 -9.76 3.55
CA TYR A 125 5.90 -10.17 2.28
C TYR A 125 6.74 -9.04 1.72
N SER A 126 7.78 -9.41 0.99
CA SER A 126 8.62 -8.46 0.28
C SER A 126 8.55 -8.73 -1.22
N PHE A 127 8.51 -7.66 -2.00
CA PHE A 127 8.50 -7.67 -3.46
C PHE A 127 9.69 -6.88 -3.97
N ASN A 128 10.47 -7.50 -4.84
CA ASN A 128 11.58 -6.82 -5.51
C ASN A 128 11.07 -6.25 -6.85
N PRO A 129 10.91 -4.92 -6.99
CA PRO A 129 10.41 -4.31 -8.21
C PRO A 129 11.36 -4.43 -9.41
N LYS A 130 12.65 -4.73 -9.19
CA LYS A 130 13.63 -4.96 -10.28
C LYS A 130 13.49 -6.35 -10.90
N SER A 131 13.25 -7.38 -10.08
CA SER A 131 13.12 -8.77 -10.54
C SER A 131 11.67 -9.25 -10.70
N GLY A 132 10.70 -8.52 -10.16
CA GLY A 132 9.29 -8.92 -10.14
C GLY A 132 9.00 -10.12 -9.24
N GLN A 133 9.88 -10.42 -8.28
CA GLN A 133 9.77 -11.60 -7.43
C GLN A 133 9.30 -11.26 -6.01
N TRP A 134 8.43 -12.12 -5.48
CA TRP A 134 7.98 -12.10 -4.09
C TRP A 134 8.85 -13.00 -3.21
N ASN A 135 9.06 -12.58 -1.97
CA ASN A 135 9.69 -13.38 -0.92
C ASN A 135 8.90 -13.25 0.39
N MET A 136 8.88 -14.31 1.18
CA MET A 136 8.36 -14.32 2.55
C MET A 136 9.55 -14.33 3.51
N PRO A 137 10.02 -13.17 4.00
CA PRO A 137 11.20 -13.11 4.86
C PRO A 137 10.93 -13.78 6.21
N ILE A 138 11.94 -14.48 6.74
CA ILE A 138 11.90 -15.02 8.10
C ILE A 138 12.29 -13.90 9.06
N ILE A 139 11.29 -13.34 9.76
CA ILE A 139 11.50 -12.26 10.71
C ILE A 139 11.65 -12.84 12.12
N LYS A 140 12.71 -12.44 12.82
CA LYS A 140 13.03 -12.84 14.18
C LYS A 140 12.22 -12.02 15.19
N GLY A 141 11.96 -12.61 16.35
CA GLY A 141 11.15 -12.01 17.42
C GLY A 141 9.74 -12.60 17.44
N ASN A 142 8.88 -12.06 18.29
CA ASN A 142 7.52 -12.57 18.42
C ASN A 142 6.71 -12.20 17.16
N MET A 143 6.33 -13.23 16.41
CA MET A 143 5.42 -13.11 15.28
C MET A 143 4.07 -12.59 15.78
N LEU A 144 3.53 -11.59 15.10
CA LEU A 144 2.19 -11.10 15.40
C LEU A 144 1.13 -11.89 14.63
N GLU A 145 -0.06 -11.86 15.20
CA GLU A 145 -1.28 -12.33 14.55
C GLU A 145 -1.59 -11.45 13.33
N SER A 146 -2.50 -11.92 12.47
CA SER A 146 -3.00 -11.16 11.34
C SER A 146 -3.66 -9.85 11.80
N HIS A 147 -3.10 -8.71 11.41
CA HIS A 147 -3.68 -7.39 11.67
C HIS A 147 -3.82 -6.56 10.38
N ARG A 148 -4.76 -5.62 10.37
CA ARG A 148 -5.07 -4.72 9.25
C ARG A 148 -5.52 -3.35 9.75
N ASN A 149 -5.87 -2.44 8.84
CA ASN A 149 -6.34 -1.08 9.14
C ASN A 149 -5.33 -0.22 9.92
N PHE A 150 -4.04 -0.52 9.81
CA PHE A 150 -2.96 0.38 10.22
C PHE A 150 -2.17 0.80 8.98
N GLU A 151 -1.35 1.85 9.12
CA GLU A 151 -0.43 2.27 8.08
C GLU A 151 1.01 1.98 8.49
N ALA A 152 1.80 1.44 7.56
CA ALA A 152 3.22 1.17 7.77
C ALA A 152 4.06 2.33 7.20
N ILE A 153 4.97 2.85 8.00
CA ILE A 153 5.83 3.97 7.62
C ILE A 153 7.28 3.53 7.70
N ALA A 154 8.10 3.80 6.68
CA ALA A 154 9.53 3.50 6.71
C ALA A 154 10.37 4.76 6.87
N ASP A 155 11.44 4.67 7.65
CA ASP A 155 12.51 5.66 7.66
C ASP A 155 13.65 5.30 6.69
N ASP A 156 14.57 6.23 6.49
CA ASP A 156 15.77 6.04 5.67
C ASP A 156 16.77 5.02 6.29
N SER A 157 16.58 4.67 7.56
CA SER A 157 17.36 3.64 8.26
C SER A 157 16.79 2.22 8.06
N GLY A 158 15.74 2.07 7.24
CA GLY A 158 15.12 0.78 6.96
C GLY A 158 14.31 0.23 8.13
N ASN A 159 13.91 1.06 9.09
CA ASN A 159 12.93 0.69 10.10
C ASN A 159 11.52 0.95 9.55
N ILE A 160 10.62 -0.01 9.73
CA ILE A 160 9.21 0.11 9.37
C ILE A 160 8.39 0.15 10.65
N TYR A 161 7.65 1.24 10.86
CA TYR A 161 6.81 1.52 12.02
C TYR A 161 5.36 1.17 11.70
N CYS A 162 4.76 0.29 12.49
CA CYS A 162 3.35 -0.08 12.38
C CYS A 162 2.69 0.11 13.74
N PHE A 163 1.76 1.06 13.85
CA PHE A 163 1.07 1.37 15.11
C PHE A 163 -0.37 0.84 15.09
N GLY A 164 -0.80 0.16 16.16
CA GLY A 164 -2.19 -0.25 16.32
C GLY A 164 -2.72 -1.15 15.20
N GLY A 165 -3.88 -0.79 14.66
CA GLY A 165 -4.68 -1.60 13.75
C GLY A 165 -5.61 -2.56 14.50
N ILE A 166 -6.26 -3.44 13.72
CA ILE A 166 -7.16 -4.45 14.25
C ILE A 166 -6.79 -5.85 13.77
N LEU A 167 -6.99 -6.83 14.64
CA LEU A 167 -7.22 -8.20 14.24
C LEU A 167 -8.73 -8.36 14.09
N ALA A 168 -9.17 -8.75 12.89
CA ALA A 168 -10.58 -9.03 12.62
C ALA A 168 -10.69 -10.27 11.73
N ASN A 169 -11.12 -11.37 12.33
CA ASN A 169 -11.39 -12.60 11.58
C ASN A 169 -12.79 -12.55 10.94
N LEU A 170 -13.06 -13.43 9.99
CA LEU A 170 -14.34 -13.57 9.29
C LEU A 170 -15.48 -14.00 10.21
N ILE A 171 -15.18 -14.47 11.43
CA ILE A 171 -16.15 -14.90 12.44
C ILE A 171 -16.60 -13.71 13.32
N GLY A 172 -16.01 -12.52 13.14
CA GLY A 172 -16.44 -11.28 13.78
C GLY A 172 -15.74 -10.96 15.09
N ASN A 173 -14.69 -11.70 15.48
CA ASN A 173 -13.86 -11.30 16.62
C ASN A 173 -12.96 -10.14 16.20
N ILE A 174 -13.13 -9.00 16.87
CA ILE A 174 -12.32 -7.80 16.64
C ILE A 174 -11.49 -7.52 17.89
N LYS A 175 -10.18 -7.36 17.70
CA LYS A 175 -9.23 -6.92 18.72
C LYS A 175 -8.48 -5.72 18.20
N PHE A 176 -8.45 -4.65 18.98
CA PHE A 176 -7.72 -3.43 18.65
C PHE A 176 -6.35 -3.45 19.33
N TYR A 177 -5.33 -2.98 18.62
CA TYR A 177 -3.96 -2.88 19.14
C TYR A 177 -3.62 -1.43 19.50
N ASP A 178 -2.87 -1.25 20.60
CA ASP A 178 -2.37 0.03 21.12
C ASP A 178 -0.83 0.12 21.13
N ASN A 179 -0.16 -0.93 20.66
CA ASN A 179 1.28 -0.98 20.59
C ASN A 179 1.77 -0.57 19.20
N MET A 180 3.00 -0.05 19.13
CA MET A 180 3.74 0.03 17.88
C MET A 180 4.84 -1.01 17.84
N ILE A 181 4.90 -1.67 16.69
CA ILE A 181 5.98 -2.58 16.32
C ILE A 181 6.87 -1.91 15.30
N ILE A 182 8.15 -2.25 15.35
CA ILE A 182 9.16 -1.73 14.46
C ILE A 182 9.91 -2.90 13.85
N LEU A 183 9.80 -3.05 12.52
CA LEU A 183 10.58 -4.02 11.76
C LEU A 183 11.86 -3.35 11.30
N ASN A 184 13.00 -3.84 11.79
CA ASN A 184 14.27 -3.53 11.15
C ASN A 184 14.45 -4.41 9.92
N THR A 185 14.49 -3.81 8.73
CA THR A 185 14.57 -4.56 7.45
C THR A 185 15.98 -5.04 7.10
N ARG A 186 17.02 -4.59 7.82
CA ARG A 186 18.40 -5.08 7.66
C ARG A 186 18.62 -6.36 8.46
N ASP A 187 18.19 -6.37 9.71
CA ASP A 187 18.37 -7.50 10.62
C ASP A 187 17.22 -8.52 10.58
N LEU A 188 16.11 -8.13 9.95
CA LEU A 188 14.82 -8.85 9.93
C LEU A 188 14.39 -9.21 11.35
N THR A 189 14.26 -8.19 12.20
CA THR A 189 13.87 -8.34 13.61
C THR A 189 12.73 -7.41 13.97
N TRP A 190 11.76 -7.93 14.70
CA TRP A 190 10.73 -7.12 15.37
C TRP A 190 11.22 -6.58 16.70
N THR A 191 10.87 -5.31 16.96
CA THR A 191 11.00 -4.68 18.27
C THR A 191 9.70 -3.93 18.61
N TYR A 192 9.46 -3.70 19.90
CA TYR A 192 8.37 -2.84 20.35
C TYR A 192 8.89 -1.43 20.60
N SER A 193 8.10 -0.42 20.26
CA SER A 193 8.40 0.96 20.64
C SER A 193 8.20 1.18 22.13
N SER A 194 8.64 2.35 22.59
CA SER A 194 8.20 2.89 23.87
C SER A 194 6.68 3.07 23.90
N VAL A 195 6.12 2.89 25.10
CA VAL A 195 4.71 3.17 25.42
C VAL A 195 4.54 4.51 26.16
N VAL A 196 5.64 5.24 26.38
CA VAL A 196 5.61 6.53 27.08
C VAL A 196 4.79 7.53 26.26
N ASN A 197 3.67 7.98 26.84
CA ASN A 197 2.67 8.87 26.24
C ASN A 197 2.02 8.32 24.95
N ALA A 198 2.04 7.01 24.74
CA ALA A 198 1.42 6.42 23.56
C ALA A 198 -0.10 6.70 23.53
N PRO A 199 -0.67 6.97 22.34
CA PRO A 199 -2.11 7.10 22.20
C PRO A 199 -2.84 5.78 22.50
N PRO A 200 -4.16 5.81 22.72
CA PRO A 200 -4.98 4.60 22.78
C PRO A 200 -4.89 3.77 21.50
N ASN A 201 -5.45 2.56 21.56
CA ASN A 201 -5.59 1.69 20.39
C ASN A 201 -6.25 2.42 19.22
N ARG A 202 -5.73 2.25 18.00
CA ARG A 202 -6.18 3.04 16.87
C ARG A 202 -6.15 2.27 15.55
N ASP A 203 -7.17 2.44 14.73
CA ASP A 203 -7.23 1.94 13.35
C ASP A 203 -7.73 3.02 12.37
N ILE A 204 -7.62 2.74 11.08
CA ILE A 204 -8.08 3.59 9.95
C ILE A 204 -7.62 5.06 10.00
N TYR A 205 -6.47 5.30 10.61
CA TYR A 205 -5.81 6.60 10.65
C TYR A 205 -4.90 6.79 9.43
N THR A 206 -4.41 8.02 9.25
CA THR A 206 -3.31 8.30 8.33
C THR A 206 -2.02 8.55 9.11
N ALA A 207 -0.88 8.13 8.56
CA ALA A 207 0.43 8.39 9.13
C ALA A 207 1.38 8.98 8.08
N THR A 208 2.29 9.86 8.50
CA THR A 208 3.28 10.46 7.60
C THR A 208 4.58 10.72 8.34
N LEU A 209 5.70 10.26 7.78
CA LEU A 209 7.04 10.60 8.25
C LEU A 209 7.43 12.00 7.79
N LEU A 210 7.86 12.84 8.73
CA LEU A 210 8.44 14.15 8.48
C LEU A 210 9.96 14.05 8.32
N LEU A 211 10.54 15.04 7.63
CA LEU A 211 11.98 15.13 7.37
C LEU A 211 12.85 15.16 8.63
N ASP A 212 12.30 15.57 9.77
CA ASP A 212 13.02 15.59 11.03
C ASP A 212 13.04 14.23 11.77
N GLY A 213 12.32 13.23 11.24
CA GLY A 213 12.21 11.90 11.82
C GLY A 213 10.99 11.71 12.71
N ARG A 214 10.05 12.65 12.76
CA ARG A 214 8.79 12.47 13.49
C ARG A 214 7.72 11.87 12.59
N ILE A 215 6.93 10.93 13.10
CA ILE A 215 5.77 10.37 12.41
C ILE A 215 4.52 11.03 12.98
N VAL A 216 3.72 11.65 12.11
CA VAL A 216 2.47 12.31 12.47
C VAL A 216 1.31 11.37 12.16
N TYR A 217 0.43 11.16 13.13
CA TYR A 217 -0.76 10.32 13.06
C TYR A 217 -2.01 11.20 13.19
N ILE A 218 -2.90 11.11 12.19
CA ILE A 218 -4.09 11.96 12.08
C ILE A 218 -5.35 11.12 11.89
N GLY A 219 -6.37 11.42 12.68
CA GLY A 219 -7.69 10.78 12.62
C GLY A 219 -7.66 9.31 13.01
N GLY A 220 -8.59 8.55 12.43
CA GLY A 220 -8.81 7.14 12.75
C GLY A 220 -9.93 6.94 13.77
N ARG A 221 -10.04 5.71 14.26
CA ARG A 221 -10.96 5.35 15.34
C ARG A 221 -10.18 4.80 16.52
N GLU A 222 -10.62 5.15 17.71
CA GLU A 222 -10.12 4.62 18.96
C GLU A 222 -11.17 3.75 19.64
N MET A 223 -10.70 2.71 20.31
CA MET A 223 -11.53 1.78 21.05
C MET A 223 -11.21 1.88 22.55
N THR A 224 -11.74 2.92 23.19
CA THR A 224 -11.69 3.07 24.64
C THR A 224 -12.80 2.24 25.29
N ASN A 225 -13.99 2.82 25.50
CA ASN A 225 -15.18 2.16 26.03
C ASN A 225 -16.24 1.87 24.94
N ASN A 226 -16.30 2.72 23.92
CA ASN A 226 -17.09 2.59 22.70
C ASN A 226 -16.21 2.97 21.50
N GLU A 227 -16.52 2.48 20.30
CA GLU A 227 -15.85 2.95 19.08
C GLU A 227 -16.12 4.44 18.92
N LEU A 228 -15.04 5.24 18.88
CA LEU A 228 -15.11 6.69 18.74
C LEU A 228 -14.17 7.14 17.63
N ASP A 229 -14.65 8.06 16.80
CA ASP A 229 -13.79 8.79 15.87
C ASP A 229 -12.82 9.67 16.68
N VAL A 230 -11.55 9.62 16.31
CA VAL A 230 -10.51 10.46 16.93
C VAL A 230 -10.78 11.92 16.57
N ASP A 231 -10.72 12.81 17.57
CA ASP A 231 -10.79 14.26 17.32
C ASP A 231 -9.66 14.67 16.36
N ILE A 232 -10.03 15.20 15.20
CA ILE A 232 -9.07 15.60 14.16
C ILE A 232 -8.11 16.71 14.62
N ASN A 233 -8.47 17.45 15.68
CA ASN A 233 -7.59 18.44 16.29
C ASN A 233 -6.50 17.80 17.16
N GLN A 234 -6.65 16.54 17.54
CA GLN A 234 -5.65 15.78 18.28
C GLN A 234 -4.66 15.13 17.30
N ILE A 235 -3.44 15.64 17.30
CA ILE A 235 -2.36 15.13 16.46
C ILE A 235 -1.38 14.36 17.33
N ASN A 236 -1.30 13.06 17.09
CA ASN A 236 -0.32 12.21 17.76
C ASN A 236 0.97 12.19 16.95
N ILE A 237 2.09 12.32 17.64
CA ILE A 237 3.40 12.42 17.02
C ILE A 237 4.32 11.45 17.72
N TYR A 238 4.98 10.58 16.96
CA TYR A 238 6.04 9.72 17.44
C TYR A 238 7.40 10.23 16.97
N ASP A 239 8.32 10.47 17.90
CA ASP A 239 9.71 10.80 17.58
C ASP A 239 10.53 9.51 17.45
N THR A 240 10.99 9.21 16.24
CA THR A 240 11.74 7.96 15.95
C THR A 240 13.13 7.92 16.57
N LYS A 241 13.73 9.08 16.88
CA LYS A 241 15.08 9.18 17.44
C LYS A 241 15.04 9.08 18.96
N LEU A 242 14.05 9.75 19.57
CA LEU A 242 13.86 9.76 21.01
C LEU A 242 13.04 8.56 21.51
N ASN A 243 12.36 7.85 20.60
CA ASN A 243 11.46 6.74 20.92
C ASN A 243 10.40 7.15 21.96
N VAL A 244 9.71 8.26 21.71
CA VAL A 244 8.66 8.78 22.60
C VAL A 244 7.49 9.31 21.79
N TRP A 245 6.29 9.21 22.37
CA TRP A 245 5.09 9.82 21.83
C TRP A 245 4.86 11.21 22.45
N SER A 246 4.17 12.04 21.69
CA SER A 246 3.63 13.32 22.13
C SER A 246 2.28 13.57 21.44
N THR A 247 1.49 14.46 22.00
CA THR A 247 0.18 14.84 21.43
C THR A 247 0.09 16.36 21.40
N ILE A 248 -0.36 16.90 20.26
CA ILE A 248 -0.64 18.32 20.10
C ILE A 248 -2.15 18.47 19.87
N ASN A 249 -2.78 19.42 20.55
CA ASN A 249 -4.17 19.79 20.27
C ASN A 249 -4.21 21.13 19.52
N ILE A 250 -4.66 21.11 18.27
CA ILE A 250 -4.62 22.28 17.37
C ILE A 250 -5.69 23.31 17.74
N ALA A 251 -6.75 22.96 18.46
CA ALA A 251 -7.76 23.93 18.94
C ALA A 251 -7.18 24.98 19.91
N VAL A 252 -5.95 24.77 20.39
CA VAL A 252 -5.22 25.69 21.30
C VAL A 252 -4.00 26.33 20.60
N ALA A 253 -3.65 25.92 19.37
CA ALA A 253 -2.41 26.31 18.71
C ALA A 253 -2.60 27.38 17.64
N LEU A 254 -3.09 28.56 18.03
CA LEU A 254 -2.88 29.78 17.22
C LEU A 254 -1.54 30.48 17.52
N ALA A 255 -0.67 29.89 18.34
CA ALA A 255 0.52 30.59 18.87
C ALA A 255 1.87 29.85 18.77
N ILE A 256 1.96 28.60 18.30
CA ILE A 256 3.21 27.82 18.46
C ILE A 256 3.85 27.36 17.13
N LEU A 257 3.21 27.50 15.97
CA LEU A 257 3.82 27.11 14.69
C LEU A 257 4.71 28.19 14.02
N LEU A 258 5.15 29.22 14.76
CA LEU A 258 6.02 30.30 14.26
C LEU A 258 7.28 30.55 15.12
N MET A 259 7.76 29.56 15.88
CA MET A 259 9.05 29.67 16.61
C MET A 259 9.97 28.50 16.32
#